data_AF-A0A7C3QTB1-F1
#
_entry.id   AF-A0A7C3QTB1-F1
#
_cell.length_a   1.000
_cell.length_b   1.000
_cell.length_c   1.000
_cell.angle_alpha   90.00
_cell.angle_beta   90.00
_cell.angle_gamma   90.00
#
_symmetry.space_group_name_H-M   'P 1'
#
loop_
_entity.id
_entity.type
_entity.pdbx_description
1 polymer ?
#
loop_
_entity_poly.entity_id
_entity_poly.type
_entity_poly.pdbx_seq_one_letter_code
_entity_poly.pdbx_strand_id
1 'polypeptide(L)'
;MVDVSSCPQSSIIYDEVRGEYICTETGEVLEERLVDVGPEWRSFEVISDTGRVRGSEPVTSKVHDYGLSTTIDEHSYEGRKLNELNKFSRVLSREKKLVKALQL
;
A
#
# COMPACT_ATOMS: atom_id res chain seq x y z
N MET A 1 4.19 26.26 -13.87
CA MET A 1 4.62 26.50 -12.48
C MET A 1 3.61 27.49 -11.94
N VAL A 2 2.61 27.00 -11.21
CA VAL A 2 1.48 27.83 -10.73
C VAL A 2 2.02 28.74 -9.63
N ASP A 3 1.83 30.05 -9.80
CA ASP A 3 2.37 31.08 -8.91
C ASP A 3 1.63 31.05 -7.56
N VAL A 4 2.17 30.30 -6.59
CA VAL A 4 1.73 30.24 -5.17
C VAL A 4 2.03 31.56 -4.47
N SER A 5 1.48 32.68 -4.94
CA SER A 5 1.74 34.01 -4.38
C SER A 5 0.52 34.71 -3.80
N SER A 6 -0.69 34.17 -3.98
CA SER A 6 -1.93 34.85 -3.55
C SER A 6 -2.75 34.13 -2.47
N CYS A 7 -2.66 32.81 -2.34
CA CYS A 7 -3.51 32.07 -1.41
C CYS A 7 -2.82 31.78 -0.05
N PRO A 8 -3.38 32.19 1.09
CA PRO A 8 -2.86 31.79 2.40
C PRO A 8 -3.10 30.30 2.65
N GLN A 9 -2.14 29.61 3.28
CA GLN A 9 -2.23 28.16 3.51
C GLN A 9 -3.46 27.73 4.34
N SER A 10 -4.01 28.63 5.16
CA SER A 10 -5.20 28.36 5.98
C SER A 10 -6.50 28.29 5.21
N SER A 11 -6.54 28.78 3.98
CA SER A 11 -7.75 28.86 3.16
C SER A 11 -7.79 27.81 2.04
N ILE A 12 -6.82 26.89 2.01
CA ILE A 12 -6.75 25.78 1.05
C ILE A 12 -7.63 24.63 1.53
N ILE A 13 -8.55 24.18 0.68
CA ILE A 13 -9.40 23.01 0.91
C ILE A 13 -9.15 21.95 -0.16
N TYR A 14 -9.42 20.69 0.20
CA TYR A 14 -9.41 19.56 -0.74
C TYR A 14 -10.84 19.21 -1.14
N ASP A 15 -11.14 19.22 -2.44
CA ASP A 15 -12.38 18.72 -3.00
C ASP A 15 -12.18 17.24 -3.41
N GLU A 16 -12.71 16.33 -2.58
CA GLU A 16 -12.61 14.88 -2.82
C GLU A 16 -13.36 14.42 -4.08
N VAL A 17 -14.42 15.12 -4.49
CA VAL A 17 -15.25 14.71 -5.64
C VAL A 17 -14.53 14.99 -6.95
N ARG A 18 -13.79 16.11 -7.00
CA ARG A 18 -13.03 16.53 -8.19
C ARG A 18 -11.56 16.13 -8.14
N GLY A 19 -11.03 15.83 -6.97
CA GLY A 19 -9.62 15.56 -6.76
C GLY A 19 -8.79 16.82 -7.01
N GLU A 20 -9.17 17.93 -6.38
CA GLU A 20 -8.59 19.27 -6.59
C GLU A 20 -8.27 19.94 -5.25
N TYR A 21 -7.17 20.72 -5.20
CA TYR A 21 -6.91 21.67 -4.11
C TYR A 21 -7.38 23.07 -4.52
N ILE A 22 -8.29 23.64 -3.74
CA ILE A 22 -8.96 24.91 -4.06
C ILE A 22 -8.67 25.94 -2.98
N CYS A 23 -8.34 27.16 -3.38
CA CYS A 23 -8.27 28.31 -2.48
C CYS A 23 -9.68 28.88 -2.24
N THR A 24 -10.14 28.91 -0.98
CA THR A 24 -11.48 29.46 -0.66
C THR A 24 -11.56 30.98 -0.71
N GLU A 25 -10.41 31.69 -0.65
CA GLU A 25 -10.37 33.15 -0.71
C GLU A 25 -10.36 33.71 -2.14
N THR A 26 -9.61 33.07 -3.04
CA THR A 26 -9.48 33.52 -4.44
C THR A 26 -10.32 32.72 -5.41
N GLY A 27 -10.75 31.51 -5.03
CA GLY A 27 -11.44 30.56 -5.92
C GLY A 27 -10.52 29.86 -6.92
N GLU A 28 -9.20 30.02 -6.79
CA GLU A 28 -8.22 29.42 -7.68
C GLU A 28 -8.02 27.92 -7.38
N VAL A 29 -7.89 27.11 -8.44
CA VAL A 29 -7.48 25.70 -8.35
C VAL A 29 -5.96 25.64 -8.37
N LEU A 30 -5.37 25.25 -7.23
CA LEU A 30 -3.92 25.19 -7.05
C LEU A 30 -3.32 23.94 -7.68
N GLU A 31 -4.04 22.83 -7.61
CA GLU A 31 -3.65 21.54 -8.17
C GLU A 31 -4.91 20.77 -8.57
N GLU A 32 -4.89 20.20 -9.78
CA GLU A 32 -5.98 19.38 -10.33
C GLU A 32 -5.48 17.96 -10.63
N ARG A 33 -6.43 17.01 -10.77
CA ARG A 33 -6.17 15.61 -11.12
C ARG A 33 -5.27 14.89 -10.11
N LEU A 34 -5.52 15.12 -8.83
CA LEU A 34 -4.85 14.36 -7.79
C LEU A 34 -5.12 12.86 -7.96
N VAL A 35 -4.03 12.10 -8.05
CA VAL A 35 -4.10 10.64 -8.15
C VAL A 35 -4.42 10.11 -6.77
N ASP A 36 -5.53 9.37 -6.66
CA ASP A 36 -5.83 8.59 -5.46
C ASP A 36 -4.80 7.45 -5.35
N VAL A 37 -4.00 7.50 -4.28
CA VAL A 37 -3.00 6.48 -3.92
C VAL A 37 -3.57 5.40 -2.99
N GLY A 38 -4.86 5.48 -2.67
CA GLY A 38 -5.59 4.47 -1.91
C GLY A 38 -5.70 3.14 -2.66
N PRO A 39 -5.98 2.03 -1.94
CA PRO A 39 -6.24 0.74 -2.57
C PRO A 39 -7.49 0.84 -3.46
N GLU A 40 -7.38 0.44 -4.74
CA GLU A 40 -8.53 0.41 -5.64
C GLU A 40 -9.54 -0.64 -5.17
N TRP A 41 -10.61 -0.22 -4.50
CA TRP A 41 -11.69 -1.11 -4.05
C TRP A 41 -12.57 -1.66 -5.18
N ARG A 42 -12.17 -1.51 -6.46
CA ARG A 42 -12.94 -2.04 -7.60
C ARG A 42 -12.85 -3.57 -7.68
N SER A 43 -13.94 -4.25 -7.35
CA SER A 43 -14.20 -5.64 -7.72
C SER A 43 -15.23 -5.70 -8.85
N PHE A 44 -14.86 -6.25 -10.01
CA PHE A 44 -15.77 -6.40 -11.16
C PHE A 44 -16.70 -7.63 -11.03
N GLU A 45 -16.54 -8.45 -10.00
CA GLU A 45 -17.34 -9.65 -9.76
C GLU A 45 -18.25 -9.47 -8.54
N VAL A 46 -19.56 -9.64 -8.75
CA VAL A 46 -20.62 -9.50 -7.72
C VAL A 46 -20.60 -10.66 -6.70
N ILE A 47 -19.82 -11.72 -6.97
CA ILE A 47 -19.91 -13.01 -6.25
C ILE A 47 -18.86 -13.15 -5.12
N SER A 48 -17.87 -12.26 -5.02
CA SER A 48 -16.88 -12.37 -3.94
C SER A 48 -17.32 -11.57 -2.70
N ASP A 49 -18.06 -12.21 -1.81
CA ASP A 49 -18.35 -11.76 -0.43
C ASP A 49 -17.08 -11.68 0.46
N THR A 50 -15.89 -11.55 -0.13
CA THR A 50 -14.60 -11.66 0.58
C THR A 50 -13.63 -10.52 0.29
N GLY A 51 -14.12 -9.31 -0.02
CA GLY A 51 -13.28 -8.10 -0.04
C GLY A 51 -12.00 -8.23 -0.87
N ARG A 52 -12.06 -8.98 -1.99
CA ARG A 52 -10.91 -9.20 -2.87
C ARG A 52 -10.65 -7.94 -3.68
N VAL A 53 -9.94 -7.01 -3.05
CA VAL A 53 -9.27 -5.89 -3.71
C VAL A 53 -8.30 -6.47 -4.72
N ARG A 54 -8.46 -6.14 -6.01
CA ARG A 54 -7.41 -6.41 -7.01
C ARG A 54 -6.28 -5.42 -6.75
N GLY A 55 -5.35 -5.81 -5.90
CA GLY A 55 -4.14 -5.04 -5.62
C GLY A 55 -3.11 -5.94 -4.96
N SER A 56 -1.83 -5.63 -5.18
CA SER A 56 -0.77 -6.16 -4.33
C SER A 56 -0.78 -5.41 -2.99
N GLU A 57 -0.23 -6.03 -1.95
CA GLU A 57 0.15 -5.29 -0.76
C GLU A 57 1.15 -4.17 -1.14
N PRO A 58 1.12 -3.01 -0.45
CA PRO A 58 2.09 -1.95 -0.70
C PRO A 58 3.51 -2.46 -0.40
N VAL A 59 4.45 -2.15 -1.30
CA VAL A 59 5.86 -2.49 -1.09
C VAL A 59 6.41 -1.76 0.14
N THR A 60 7.22 -2.45 0.94
CA THR A 60 7.80 -1.89 2.16
C THR A 60 9.28 -2.17 2.26
N SER A 61 10.09 -1.13 2.41
CA SER A 61 11.55 -1.25 2.61
C SER A 61 11.94 -1.84 3.97
N LYS A 62 10.96 -2.16 4.83
CA LYS A 62 11.18 -2.79 6.14
C LYS A 62 11.56 -4.26 6.05
N VAL A 63 11.30 -4.90 4.90
CA VAL A 63 11.63 -6.30 4.64
C VAL A 63 12.67 -6.38 3.53
N HIS A 64 13.55 -7.38 3.58
CA HIS A 64 14.63 -7.58 2.61
C HIS A 64 14.14 -7.68 1.15
N ASP A 65 12.98 -8.30 0.94
CA ASP A 65 12.36 -8.51 -0.36
C ASP A 65 11.34 -7.42 -0.72
N TYR A 66 11.35 -6.29 -0.02
CA TYR A 66 10.39 -5.19 -0.18
C TYR A 66 8.92 -5.58 0.05
N GLY A 67 8.65 -6.71 0.71
CA GLY A 67 7.27 -7.21 0.89
C GLY A 67 6.70 -7.91 -0.34
N LEU A 68 7.55 -8.34 -1.29
CA LEU A 68 7.12 -9.05 -2.50
C LEU A 68 6.76 -10.54 -2.28
N SER A 69 6.87 -11.04 -1.05
CA SER A 69 6.55 -12.42 -0.71
C SER A 69 5.10 -12.60 -0.27
N THR A 70 4.48 -13.68 -0.75
CA THR A 70 3.11 -14.06 -0.41
C THR A 70 3.05 -15.06 0.73
N THR A 71 1.93 -15.11 1.44
CA THR A 71 1.65 -16.16 2.43
C THR A 71 1.20 -17.44 1.75
N ILE A 72 1.82 -18.56 2.10
CA ILE A 72 1.47 -19.88 1.58
C ILE A 72 0.54 -20.54 2.57
N ASP A 73 -0.56 -21.10 2.07
CA ASP A 73 -1.54 -21.82 2.86
C ASP A 73 -0.94 -23.07 3.53
N GLU A 74 -1.30 -23.33 4.79
CA GLU A 74 -0.73 -24.40 5.63
C GLU A 74 -1.67 -25.61 5.82
N HIS A 75 -2.79 -25.68 5.08
CA HIS A 75 -3.74 -26.77 5.25
C HIS A 75 -3.18 -28.13 4.82
N SER A 76 -2.25 -28.15 3.87
CA SER A 76 -1.55 -29.36 3.43
C SER A 76 -0.17 -29.52 4.08
N TYR A 77 0.32 -30.75 4.15
CA TYR A 77 1.70 -31.04 4.60
C TYR A 77 2.74 -30.29 3.76
N GLU A 78 2.56 -30.26 2.44
CA GLU A 78 3.41 -29.51 1.53
C GLU A 78 3.33 -28.01 1.78
N GLY A 79 2.12 -27.48 2.05
CA GLY A 79 1.89 -26.09 2.39
C GLY A 79 2.66 -25.64 3.62
N ARG A 80 2.65 -26.44 4.69
CA ARG A 80 3.46 -26.18 5.91
C ARG A 80 4.96 -26.10 5.59
N LYS A 81 5.47 -27.08 4.84
CA LYS A 81 6.88 -27.10 4.43
C LYS A 81 7.25 -25.89 3.58
N LEU A 82 6.38 -25.51 2.65
CA LEU A 82 6.60 -24.35 1.78
C LEU A 82 6.53 -23.03 2.56
N ASN A 83 5.62 -22.89 3.53
CA ASN A 83 5.53 -21.68 4.34
C ASN A 83 6.77 -21.50 5.23
N GLU A 84 7.32 -22.58 5.79
CA GLU A 84 8.59 -22.52 6.52
C GLU A 84 9.75 -22.02 5.64
N LEU A 85 9.83 -22.46 4.38
CA LEU A 85 10.85 -21.99 3.45
C LEU A 85 10.63 -20.52 3.06
N ASN A 86 9.37 -20.10 2.89
CA ASN A 86 8.99 -18.73 2.57
C ASN A 86 9.37 -17.75 3.70
N LYS A 87 9.25 -18.13 4.98
CA LYS A 87 9.69 -17.30 6.12
C LYS A 87 11.15 -16.84 5.99
N PHE A 88 12.03 -17.69 5.45
CA PHE A 88 13.44 -17.36 5.26
C PHE A 88 13.72 -16.56 3.98
N SER A 89 12.78 -16.38 3.05
CA SER A 89 12.96 -15.47 1.91
C SER A 89 12.87 -14.00 2.33
N ARG A 90 12.09 -13.71 3.37
CA ARG A 90 11.93 -12.38 3.98
C ARG A 90 13.12 -11.91 4.81
N VAL A 91 14.11 -12.78 5.04
CA VAL A 91 15.24 -12.55 5.95
C VAL A 91 16.55 -12.55 5.18
N LEU A 92 17.43 -11.59 5.50
CA LEU A 92 18.79 -11.56 4.98
C LEU A 92 19.54 -12.86 5.28
N SER A 93 20.33 -13.36 4.33
CA SER A 93 21.09 -14.61 4.49
C SER A 93 21.94 -14.67 5.77
N ARG A 94 22.46 -13.54 6.24
CA ARG A 94 23.27 -13.43 7.47
C ARG A 94 22.44 -13.57 8.74
N GLU A 95 21.16 -13.22 8.69
CA GLU A 95 20.27 -13.15 9.86
C GLU A 95 19.40 -14.40 10.03
N LYS A 96 19.36 -15.30 9.03
CA LYS A 96 18.56 -16.54 9.07
C LYS A 96 18.79 -17.39 10.32
N LYS A 97 20.05 -17.49 10.77
CA LYS A 97 20.40 -18.25 12.00
C LYS A 97 19.85 -17.60 13.26
N LEU A 98 19.90 -16.26 13.33
CA LEU A 98 19.41 -15.49 14.47
C LEU A 98 17.88 -15.54 14.53
N VAL A 99 17.20 -15.34 13.41
CA VAL A 99 15.73 -15.46 13.33
C VAL A 99 15.27 -16.87 13.73
N LYS A 100 15.96 -17.92 13.26
CA LYS A 100 15.65 -19.30 13.64
C LYS A 100 15.84 -19.56 15.14
N ALA A 101 16.83 -18.93 15.76
CA ALA A 101 17.09 -19.06 17.20
C ALA A 101 16.08 -18.32 18.08
N LEU A 102 15.50 -17.22 17.58
CA LEU A 102 14.46 -16.44 18.27
C LEU A 102 13.04 -17.02 18.13
N GLN A 103 12.84 -17.96 17.19
CA GLN A 103 11.57 -18.65 16.96
C GLN A 103 11.42 -19.96 17.76
N LEU A 104 12.43 -20.33 18.55
CA LEU A 104 12.40 -21.41 19.55
C LEU A 104 12.03 -20.86 20.93
#